data_AF-A0A0C9NA19-F1
#
_entry.id   AF-A0A0C9NA19-F1
#
_cell.length_a   1.000
_cell.length_b   1.000
_cell.length_c   1.000
_cell.angle_alpha   90.00
_cell.angle_beta   90.00
_cell.angle_gamma   90.00
#
_symmetry.space_group_name_H-M   'P 1'
#
loop_
_entity.id
_entity.type
_entity.pdbx_description
1 polymer ?
#
loop_
_entity_poly.entity_id
_entity_poly.type
_entity_poly.pdbx_seq_one_letter_code
_entity_poly.pdbx_strand_id
1 'polypeptide(L)'
;MKSYPNSLFPHLSKRQECPECPVCFNCQLPTNNCANGGVCDPSGACVCPAGWGDLDCTQPLCGSLYDTDRPQRKRGEDCACDPGWGGVNCNVCQEDKSCQPFKGSNATCIKSAIGLKSLHAWCATTNIPWIDNTHVSLSCEWEKSECVFQFWKDSEEQFYCELSECTQTTSGDNDVQGRCAKADCGCMKDAFMCGKEVDMSELVKNVKGPSEWFCKNGKDCWYNEYSTLVSVFPDNIQLACDAGECANEQDFLDAVPIDQEFSSYTEMMIIGAIFIACILLFAITKVTATRQKKMFGTRIELDDDDDGDQSMLNYSTSTEVALTFADVSYTVAGKPILLDINGYVEPGQLAAVMGPSGAGKSSLLDILSKKHKQGVISGKILINGVSPTRRQFKRMTGFVDQDDSLMGTLTVRETLTYAALMRLPRKIPLKVKQKRVEDVIQELGISRIADSKIGMPGQRGISGGEKRRVSIGKELVTSPSLLFLDEPTSGLDAYNAGVVMECLQRLAHEGKRTIIVTIHQVRNA
;
A
#
# COMPACT_ATOMS: atom_id res chain seq x y z
N MET A 1 -45.25 85.60 21.91
CA MET A 1 -46.05 84.35 21.97
C MET A 1 -45.21 83.28 22.64
N LYS A 2 -45.83 82.52 23.56
CA LYS A 2 -45.21 81.69 24.60
C LYS A 2 -44.34 80.56 24.03
N SER A 3 -43.09 80.44 24.50
CA SER A 3 -42.24 79.26 24.37
C SER A 3 -42.50 78.32 25.55
N TYR A 4 -42.88 77.07 25.27
CA TYR A 4 -42.93 75.99 26.26
C TYR A 4 -41.53 75.35 26.45
N PRO A 5 -41.22 74.84 27.65
CA PRO A 5 -39.87 74.41 28.00
C PRO A 5 -39.58 72.97 27.55
N ASN A 6 -38.44 72.77 26.89
CA ASN A 6 -37.82 71.45 26.72
C ASN A 6 -37.15 71.06 28.03
N SER A 7 -37.83 70.26 28.86
CA SER A 7 -37.19 69.47 29.91
C SER A 7 -37.11 68.02 29.45
N LEU A 8 -35.95 67.60 28.96
CA LEU A 8 -35.46 66.22 28.99
C LEU A 8 -33.98 66.29 28.58
N PHE A 9 -33.12 65.67 29.38
CA PHE A 9 -31.64 65.59 29.29
C PHE A 9 -30.82 66.69 29.99
N PRO A 10 -30.79 66.71 31.34
CA PRO A 10 -29.90 67.56 32.14
C PRO A 10 -28.42 67.11 32.15
N HIS A 11 -28.06 66.05 31.41
CA HIS A 11 -26.74 65.42 31.50
C HIS A 11 -25.74 65.79 30.39
N LEU A 12 -26.13 66.62 29.41
CA LEU A 12 -25.25 67.01 28.31
C LEU A 12 -24.29 68.18 28.64
N SER A 13 -24.07 68.48 29.92
CA SER A 13 -23.18 69.56 30.38
C SER A 13 -21.82 69.10 30.93
N LYS A 14 -21.41 67.85 30.69
CA LYS A 14 -20.02 67.42 30.90
C LYS A 14 -19.48 66.81 29.61
N ARG A 15 -18.60 67.54 28.90
CA ARG A 15 -17.57 66.91 28.07
C ARG A 15 -16.64 66.19 29.04
N GLN A 16 -17.01 64.97 29.38
CA GLN A 16 -16.06 63.98 29.87
C GLN A 16 -15.41 63.45 28.59
N GLU A 17 -14.10 63.69 28.44
CA GLU A 17 -13.32 63.09 27.36
C GLU A 17 -13.67 61.60 27.31
N CYS A 18 -14.21 61.15 26.18
CA CYS A 18 -14.29 59.72 25.93
C CYS A 18 -12.85 59.20 26.05
N PRO A 19 -12.59 58.13 26.81
CA PRO A 19 -11.28 57.49 26.73
C PRO A 19 -11.03 57.19 25.24
N GLU A 20 -9.84 57.52 24.75
CA GLU A 20 -9.44 57.18 23.38
C GLU A 20 -9.80 55.71 23.15
N CYS A 21 -10.69 55.45 22.19
CA CYS A 21 -10.94 54.08 21.77
C CYS A 21 -9.59 53.50 21.33
N PRO A 22 -9.17 52.34 21.83
CA PRO A 22 -7.96 51.71 21.33
C PRO A 22 -8.10 51.55 19.82
N VAL A 23 -7.02 51.86 19.10
CA VAL A 23 -6.98 51.76 17.64
C VAL A 23 -7.39 50.33 17.28
N CYS A 24 -8.51 50.17 16.57
CA CYS A 24 -8.98 48.85 16.17
C CYS A 24 -7.89 48.20 15.31
N PHE A 25 -7.34 47.09 15.77
CA PHE A 25 -6.42 46.30 14.97
C PHE A 25 -7.15 45.84 13.71
N ASN A 26 -6.54 46.08 12.56
CA ASN A 26 -7.01 45.58 11.27
C ASN A 26 -5.79 45.31 10.39
N CYS A 27 -5.51 44.03 10.15
CA CYS A 27 -4.33 43.57 9.41
C CYS A 27 -4.31 43.96 7.92
N GLN A 28 -5.39 44.54 7.38
CA GLN A 28 -5.42 45.06 6.01
C GLN A 28 -4.84 46.48 5.92
N LEU A 29 -4.57 47.12 7.06
CA LEU A 29 -3.95 48.43 7.11
C LEU A 29 -2.42 48.30 7.08
N PRO A 30 -1.68 49.15 6.36
CA PRO A 30 -0.22 49.04 6.21
C PRO A 30 0.59 49.10 7.51
N THR A 31 -0.01 49.57 8.60
CA THR A 31 0.62 49.70 9.92
C THR A 31 0.39 48.51 10.83
N ASN A 32 -0.51 47.59 10.45
CA ASN A 32 -0.93 46.45 11.25
C ASN A 32 -0.64 45.19 10.44
N ASN A 33 0.33 44.39 10.89
CA ASN A 33 0.64 43.12 10.27
C ASN A 33 0.37 42.01 11.29
N CYS A 34 -0.05 40.86 10.78
CA CYS A 34 -0.08 39.64 11.58
C CYS A 34 1.37 39.22 11.86
N ALA A 35 1.67 38.88 13.10
CA ALA A 35 2.96 38.33 13.49
C ALA A 35 2.99 36.80 13.33
N ASN A 36 4.19 36.22 13.41
CA ASN A 36 4.40 34.78 13.57
C ASN A 36 3.82 33.89 12.46
N GLY A 37 3.64 34.37 11.22
CA GLY A 37 2.99 33.61 10.15
C GLY A 37 1.46 33.66 10.17
N GLY A 38 0.87 34.58 10.95
CA GLY A 38 -0.58 34.80 10.91
C GLY A 38 -1.05 35.31 9.54
N VAL A 39 -2.18 34.78 9.07
CA VAL A 39 -2.75 35.20 7.78
C VAL A 39 -3.85 36.23 8.01
N CYS A 40 -3.80 37.35 7.30
CA CYS A 40 -4.82 38.37 7.40
C CYS A 40 -6.14 37.93 6.76
N ASP A 41 -7.19 37.81 7.56
CA ASP A 41 -8.53 37.46 7.09
C ASP A 41 -9.22 38.67 6.40
N PRO A 42 -10.15 38.45 5.45
CA PRO A 42 -10.95 39.51 4.87
C PRO A 42 -11.75 40.36 5.87
N SER A 43 -12.00 39.86 7.09
CA SER A 43 -12.60 40.63 8.20
C SER A 43 -11.66 41.66 8.83
N GLY A 44 -10.35 41.57 8.56
CA GLY A 44 -9.31 42.40 9.18
C GLY A 44 -8.72 41.82 10.47
N ALA A 45 -9.15 40.63 10.90
CA ALA A 45 -8.54 39.90 11.99
C ALA A 45 -7.40 38.98 11.48
N CYS A 46 -6.41 38.69 12.32
CA CYS A 46 -5.41 37.68 11.99
C CYS A 46 -5.90 36.27 12.33
N VAL A 47 -5.65 35.34 11.42
CA VAL A 47 -5.76 33.89 11.67
C VAL A 47 -4.41 33.43 12.20
N CYS A 48 -4.34 33.17 13.50
CA CYS A 48 -3.09 32.84 14.15
C CYS A 48 -2.71 31.37 13.98
N PRO A 49 -1.41 31.07 13.83
CA PRO A 49 -0.92 29.71 13.81
C PRO A 49 -1.03 29.06 15.19
N ALA A 50 -0.91 27.74 15.21
CA ALA A 50 -1.07 26.96 16.43
C ALA A 50 -0.09 27.40 17.53
N GLY A 51 -0.61 27.69 18.73
CA GLY A 51 0.17 28.23 19.85
C GLY A 51 0.22 29.75 19.95
N TRP A 52 -0.43 30.47 19.03
CA TRP A 52 -0.52 31.93 19.04
C TRP A 52 -1.97 32.39 19.03
N GLY A 53 -2.22 33.55 19.64
CA GLY A 53 -3.53 34.19 19.69
C GLY A 53 -3.42 35.70 19.86
N ASP A 54 -4.54 36.31 20.28
CA ASP A 54 -4.79 37.75 20.22
C ASP A 54 -5.03 38.26 18.79
N LEU A 55 -5.36 39.54 18.63
CA LEU A 55 -5.77 40.15 17.36
C LEU A 55 -4.67 40.13 16.28
N ASP A 56 -3.40 40.14 16.70
CA ASP A 56 -2.22 40.28 15.84
C ASP A 56 -1.26 39.08 15.89
N CYS A 57 -1.63 38.00 16.58
CA CYS A 57 -0.82 36.78 16.75
C CYS A 57 0.51 36.97 17.51
N THR A 58 0.61 38.00 18.35
CA THR A 58 1.79 38.26 19.19
C THR A 58 1.70 37.62 20.57
N GLN A 59 0.54 37.11 20.99
CA GLN A 59 0.39 36.49 22.30
C GLN A 59 0.53 34.97 22.23
N PRO A 60 1.52 34.39 22.93
CA PRO A 60 1.64 32.94 23.03
C PRO A 60 0.52 32.34 23.88
N LEU A 61 0.01 31.17 23.49
CA LEU A 61 -1.04 30.43 24.18
C LEU A 61 -0.45 29.20 24.88
N CYS A 62 -1.03 28.81 26.02
CA CYS A 62 -0.59 27.67 26.83
C CYS A 62 -1.68 26.58 26.90
N GLY A 63 -1.47 25.52 27.68
CA GLY A 63 -2.38 24.36 27.71
C GLY A 63 -2.28 23.48 26.44
N SER A 64 -3.15 22.49 26.31
CA SER A 64 -3.14 21.52 25.20
C SER A 64 -3.30 22.19 23.83
N LEU A 65 -2.52 21.78 22.83
CA LEU A 65 -2.51 22.41 21.49
C LEU A 65 -3.89 22.44 20.80
N TYR A 66 -4.66 21.36 20.95
CA TYR A 66 -5.94 21.18 20.26
C TYR A 66 -7.15 21.69 21.05
N ASP A 67 -6.94 22.31 22.21
CA ASP A 67 -8.03 22.97 22.94
C ASP A 67 -8.41 24.28 22.26
N THR A 68 -9.71 24.58 22.26
CA THR A 68 -10.25 25.79 21.60
C THR A 68 -10.08 27.06 22.43
N ASP A 69 -9.95 26.94 23.75
CA ASP A 69 -9.86 28.06 24.69
C ASP A 69 -8.56 27.99 25.47
N ARG A 70 -7.46 28.28 24.78
CA ARG A 70 -6.12 28.19 25.34
C ARG A 70 -5.79 29.47 26.10
N PRO A 71 -5.34 29.40 27.37
CA PRO A 71 -5.01 30.59 28.14
C PRO A 71 -3.78 31.30 27.55
N GLN A 72 -3.79 32.63 27.56
CA GLN A 72 -2.62 33.42 27.18
C GLN A 72 -1.49 33.25 28.20
N ARG A 73 -0.25 33.20 27.69
CA ARG A 73 0.95 33.17 28.53
C ARG A 73 1.09 34.48 29.28
N LYS A 74 1.31 34.39 30.59
CA LYS A 74 1.62 35.57 31.40
C LYS A 74 3.00 36.10 31.07
N ARG A 75 3.14 37.43 31.03
CA ARG A 75 4.41 38.07 30.72
C ARG A 75 5.49 37.69 31.76
N GLY A 76 6.62 37.18 31.28
CA GLY A 76 7.75 36.78 32.13
C GLY A 76 7.60 35.42 32.83
N GLU A 77 6.55 34.65 32.50
CA GLU A 77 6.37 33.28 32.98
C GLU A 77 6.43 32.29 31.81
N ASP A 78 6.89 31.06 32.07
CA ASP A 78 6.78 29.95 31.13
C ASP A 78 5.32 29.49 31.00
N CYS A 79 5.01 28.81 29.89
CA CYS A 79 3.68 28.29 29.69
C CYS A 79 3.34 27.15 30.67
N ALA A 80 2.15 27.21 31.27
CA ALA A 80 1.58 26.10 32.02
C ALA A 80 0.96 25.10 31.03
N CYS A 81 1.60 23.96 30.82
CA CYS A 81 1.12 22.90 29.94
C CYS A 81 0.27 21.88 30.68
N ASP A 82 -0.75 21.37 30.00
CA ASP A 82 -1.53 20.24 30.49
C ASP A 82 -0.69 18.95 30.50
N PRO A 83 -1.10 17.92 31.27
CA PRO A 83 -0.37 16.66 31.34
C PRO A 83 -0.11 16.04 29.95
N GLY A 84 1.16 15.73 29.69
CA GLY A 84 1.64 15.14 28.44
C GLY A 84 1.76 16.12 27.27
N TRP A 85 1.78 17.42 27.54
CA TRP A 85 2.19 18.48 26.61
C TRP A 85 3.46 19.19 27.09
N GLY A 86 4.25 19.71 26.16
CA GLY A 86 5.50 20.42 26.44
C GLY A 86 5.96 21.28 25.28
N GLY A 87 7.23 21.71 25.33
CA GLY A 87 7.79 22.67 24.37
C GLY A 87 7.26 24.09 24.56
N VAL A 88 7.72 25.01 23.71
CA VAL A 88 7.20 26.38 23.72
C VAL A 88 5.73 26.40 23.35
N ASN A 89 4.97 27.22 24.06
CA ASN A 89 3.53 27.34 23.91
C ASN A 89 2.81 25.99 24.06
N CYS A 90 3.40 24.98 24.72
CA CYS A 90 2.78 23.66 24.89
C CYS A 90 2.36 22.98 23.56
N ASN A 91 3.07 23.24 22.48
CA ASN A 91 2.73 22.74 21.14
C ASN A 91 3.25 21.31 20.88
N VAL A 92 4.10 20.75 21.76
CA VAL A 92 4.74 19.45 21.54
C VAL A 92 4.06 18.40 22.41
N CYS A 93 3.48 17.37 21.79
CA CYS A 93 2.96 16.24 22.56
C CYS A 93 4.10 15.44 23.21
N GLN A 94 3.85 14.87 24.39
CA GLN A 94 4.82 14.07 25.14
C GLN A 94 4.33 12.66 25.45
N GLU A 95 3.01 12.44 25.47
CA GLU A 95 2.39 11.14 25.74
C GLU A 95 1.25 10.86 24.76
N ASP A 96 1.10 9.58 24.35
CA ASP A 96 0.00 9.15 23.47
C ASP A 96 -1.39 9.47 24.06
N LYS A 97 -1.51 9.39 25.39
CA LYS A 97 -2.74 9.64 26.13
C LYS A 97 -3.29 11.05 25.90
N SER A 98 -2.41 12.02 25.66
CA SER A 98 -2.76 13.42 25.42
C SER A 98 -3.32 13.64 24.01
N CYS A 99 -3.02 12.74 23.07
CA CYS A 99 -3.53 12.80 21.69
C CYS A 99 -4.92 12.17 21.53
N GLN A 100 -5.24 11.15 22.33
CA GLN A 100 -6.46 10.35 22.19
C GLN A 100 -7.78 11.13 22.27
N PRO A 101 -7.95 12.14 23.16
CA PRO A 101 -9.17 12.93 23.24
C PRO A 101 -9.51 13.68 21.95
N PHE A 102 -8.48 14.05 21.16
CA PHE A 102 -8.63 14.94 20.00
C PHE A 102 -8.62 14.19 18.67
N LYS A 103 -7.76 13.16 18.55
CA LYS A 103 -7.52 12.42 17.29
C LYS A 103 -8.07 10.99 17.30
N GLY A 104 -8.76 10.60 18.36
CA GLY A 104 -9.39 9.28 18.54
C GLY A 104 -8.53 8.28 19.32
N SER A 105 -9.10 7.14 19.71
CA SER A 105 -8.48 6.16 20.61
C SER A 105 -7.15 5.58 20.12
N ASN A 106 -6.91 5.58 18.81
CA ASN A 106 -5.72 5.01 18.19
C ASN A 106 -4.64 6.07 17.91
N ALA A 107 -4.86 7.32 18.32
CA ALA A 107 -3.89 8.39 18.14
C ALA A 107 -2.65 8.16 19.01
N THR A 108 -1.49 8.47 18.46
CA THR A 108 -0.18 8.34 19.12
C THR A 108 0.58 9.65 19.01
N CYS A 109 1.42 9.91 20.01
CA CYS A 109 2.32 11.03 20.00
C CYS A 109 3.61 10.62 19.28
N ILE A 110 3.73 11.02 18.02
CA ILE A 110 4.88 10.69 17.19
C ILE A 110 6.02 11.65 17.51
N LYS A 111 7.08 11.11 18.12
CA LYS A 111 8.26 11.88 18.55
C LYS A 111 9.38 11.97 17.51
N SER A 112 9.06 11.69 16.25
CA SER A 112 10.01 11.72 15.14
C SER A 112 9.47 12.56 14.02
N ALA A 113 10.35 13.30 13.36
CA ALA A 113 9.98 14.22 12.27
C ALA A 113 9.55 13.54 10.96
N ILE A 114 9.19 12.25 10.93
CA ILE A 114 9.09 11.44 9.70
C ILE A 114 7.63 11.39 9.20
N GLY A 115 7.40 11.87 7.97
CA GLY A 115 6.26 11.47 7.15
C GLY A 115 4.88 11.90 7.65
N LEU A 116 4.82 12.93 8.49
CA LEU A 116 3.58 13.51 9.02
C LEU A 116 3.15 14.73 8.21
N LYS A 117 1.86 15.05 8.24
CA LYS A 117 1.32 16.28 7.63
C LYS A 117 1.73 17.56 8.36
N SER A 118 1.90 17.47 9.68
CA SER A 118 2.35 18.56 10.56
C SER A 118 3.52 18.11 11.43
N LEU A 119 4.32 19.06 11.89
CA LEU A 119 5.41 18.82 12.82
C LEU A 119 5.60 20.01 13.74
N HIS A 120 5.61 19.78 15.06
CA HIS A 120 6.08 20.73 16.05
C HIS A 120 7.32 20.21 16.76
N ALA A 121 8.36 21.04 16.81
CA ALA A 121 9.61 20.76 17.49
C ALA A 121 10.03 21.92 18.38
N TRP A 122 10.55 21.59 19.56
CA TRP A 122 11.17 22.52 20.50
C TRP A 122 12.57 22.06 20.83
N CYS A 123 13.55 22.92 20.58
CA CYS A 123 14.94 22.51 20.61
C CYS A 123 15.80 23.48 21.42
N ALA A 124 16.55 22.96 22.38
CA ALA A 124 17.60 23.73 23.03
C ALA A 124 18.79 23.87 22.08
N THR A 125 19.33 25.08 21.95
CA THR A 125 20.57 25.29 21.19
C THR A 125 21.77 24.96 22.09
N THR A 126 22.76 24.25 21.55
CA THR A 126 23.84 23.66 22.34
C THR A 126 25.23 24.24 22.08
N ASN A 127 25.37 25.07 21.04
CA ASN A 127 26.66 25.55 20.54
C ASN A 127 26.73 27.07 20.33
N ILE A 128 25.95 27.87 21.06
CA ILE A 128 26.00 29.34 21.01
C ILE A 128 26.79 29.85 22.24
N PRO A 129 28.11 30.10 22.12
CA PRO A 129 28.97 30.33 23.29
C PRO A 129 28.81 31.70 23.96
N TRP A 130 28.06 32.62 23.35
CA TRP A 130 27.94 34.01 23.81
C TRP A 130 26.55 34.36 24.37
N ILE A 131 25.58 33.44 24.29
CA ILE A 131 24.26 33.58 24.92
C ILE A 131 23.82 32.23 25.49
N ASP A 132 23.44 32.23 26.76
CA ASP A 132 22.82 31.08 27.42
C ASP A 132 21.29 31.06 27.25
N ASN A 133 20.68 29.90 27.53
CA ASN A 133 19.23 29.69 27.58
C ASN A 133 18.48 30.05 26.28
N THR A 134 19.06 29.62 25.17
CA THR A 134 18.57 29.86 23.81
C THR A 134 17.92 28.62 23.24
N HIS A 135 16.77 28.81 22.58
CA HIS A 135 15.96 27.74 22.03
C HIS A 135 15.43 28.09 20.65
N VAL A 136 15.04 27.07 19.91
CA VAL A 136 14.41 27.17 18.59
C VAL A 136 13.09 26.42 18.62
N SER A 137 12.04 27.02 18.08
CA SER A 137 10.84 26.30 17.68
C SER A 137 10.77 26.18 16.16
N LEU A 138 10.29 25.02 15.72
CA LEU A 138 9.97 24.77 14.32
C LEU A 138 8.57 24.16 14.24
N SER A 139 7.70 24.80 13.48
CA SER A 139 6.35 24.33 13.21
C SER A 139 6.13 24.24 11.71
N CYS A 140 5.83 23.06 11.17
CA CYS A 140 5.67 22.84 9.74
C CYS A 140 4.29 22.27 9.42
N GLU A 141 3.68 22.75 8.32
CA GLU A 141 2.49 22.19 7.69
C GLU A 141 2.83 21.82 6.24
N TRP A 142 3.14 20.54 6.02
CA TRP A 142 3.70 20.08 4.74
C TRP A 142 2.70 20.10 3.59
N GLU A 143 1.41 19.90 3.85
CA GLU A 143 0.37 20.01 2.82
C GLU A 143 0.27 21.44 2.26
N LYS A 144 0.63 22.46 3.06
CA LYS A 144 0.70 23.86 2.64
C LYS A 144 2.08 24.28 2.13
N SER A 145 3.09 23.42 2.28
CA SER A 145 4.50 23.74 2.00
C SER A 145 5.01 24.96 2.78
N GLU A 146 4.53 25.12 4.01
CA GLU A 146 4.81 26.25 4.90
C GLU A 146 5.41 25.78 6.24
N CYS A 147 6.39 26.51 6.76
CA CYS A 147 6.92 26.32 8.10
C CYS A 147 7.17 27.67 8.79
N VAL A 148 7.18 27.68 10.12
CA VAL A 148 7.57 28.82 10.93
C VAL A 148 8.73 28.41 11.82
N PHE A 149 9.85 29.14 11.70
CA PHE A 149 11.01 29.02 12.56
C PHE A 149 11.04 30.21 13.52
N GLN A 150 11.32 29.98 14.81
CA GLN A 150 11.43 31.06 15.78
C GLN A 150 12.63 30.82 16.69
N PHE A 151 13.33 31.90 17.03
CA PHE A 151 14.47 31.88 17.93
C PHE A 151 14.11 32.55 19.26
N TRP A 152 14.46 31.91 20.36
CA TRP A 152 14.06 32.29 21.70
C TRP A 152 15.27 32.44 22.62
N LYS A 153 15.19 33.38 23.55
CA LYS A 153 16.14 33.56 24.66
C LYS A 153 15.34 33.85 25.92
N ASP A 154 15.61 33.11 27.00
CA ASP A 154 14.90 33.29 28.27
C ASP A 154 13.37 33.27 28.12
N SER A 155 12.87 32.36 27.28
CA SER A 155 11.44 32.23 26.93
C SER A 155 10.82 33.47 26.25
N GLU A 156 11.62 34.45 25.86
CA GLU A 156 11.22 35.58 25.02
C GLU A 156 11.64 35.34 23.56
N GLU A 157 10.70 35.53 22.65
CA GLU A 157 10.95 35.43 21.22
C GLU A 157 11.84 36.59 20.78
N GLN A 158 12.87 36.27 20.00
CA GLN A 158 13.82 37.23 19.49
C GLN A 158 13.48 37.59 18.05
N PHE A 159 13.39 36.59 17.18
CA PHE A 159 13.02 36.76 15.78
C PHE A 159 12.35 35.49 15.25
N TYR A 160 11.60 35.64 14.16
CA TYR A 160 10.92 34.56 13.49
C TYR A 160 11.16 34.61 11.97
N CYS A 161 10.99 33.47 11.32
CA CYS A 161 11.07 33.32 9.88
C CYS A 161 9.90 32.49 9.39
N GLU A 162 9.11 33.08 8.50
CA GLU A 162 8.08 32.41 7.72
C GLU A 162 8.74 31.77 6.50
N LEU A 163 8.69 30.45 6.45
CA LEU A 163 9.34 29.64 5.43
C LEU A 163 8.28 29.11 4.46
N SER A 164 8.55 29.22 3.18
CA SER A 164 7.66 28.76 2.11
C SER A 164 8.40 27.93 1.07
N GLU A 165 7.64 27.20 0.26
CA GLU A 165 8.16 26.20 -0.68
C GLU A 165 8.97 25.11 0.07
N CYS A 166 8.42 24.68 1.20
CA CYS A 166 9.01 23.67 2.07
C CYS A 166 8.76 22.26 1.55
N THR A 167 9.81 21.45 1.52
CA THR A 167 9.81 20.04 1.13
C THR A 167 10.47 19.21 2.22
N GLN A 168 9.97 17.99 2.38
CA GLN A 168 10.55 16.99 3.29
C GLN A 168 11.07 15.83 2.46
N THR A 169 12.30 15.41 2.74
CA THR A 169 12.87 14.18 2.22
C THR A 169 13.25 13.25 3.35
N THR A 170 13.07 11.95 3.12
CA THR A 170 13.46 10.90 4.06
C THR A 170 14.49 10.00 3.39
N SER A 171 15.56 9.68 4.12
CA SER A 171 16.59 8.74 3.66
C SER A 171 16.51 7.43 4.44
N GLY A 172 17.12 6.37 3.92
CA GLY A 172 16.91 4.95 4.30
C GLY A 172 17.16 4.57 5.76
N ASP A 173 17.71 5.47 6.58
CA ASP A 173 17.99 5.27 8.02
C ASP A 173 17.09 6.14 8.93
N ASN A 174 15.86 6.48 8.51
CA ASN A 174 14.96 7.40 9.25
C ASN A 174 15.52 8.83 9.42
N ASP A 175 16.50 9.17 8.60
CA ASP A 175 17.04 10.52 8.50
C ASP A 175 16.04 11.40 7.75
N VAL A 176 15.73 12.56 8.34
CA VAL A 176 14.77 13.51 7.78
C VAL A 176 15.49 14.79 7.44
N GLN A 177 15.28 15.29 6.24
CA GLN A 177 15.74 16.61 5.83
C GLN A 177 14.56 17.45 5.37
N GLY A 178 14.35 18.59 6.02
CA GLY A 178 13.44 19.63 5.58
C GLY A 178 14.20 20.74 4.85
N ARG A 179 13.67 21.19 3.72
CA ARG A 179 14.25 22.29 2.93
C ARG A 179 13.15 23.23 2.48
N CYS A 180 13.30 24.52 2.81
CA CYS A 180 12.42 25.59 2.36
C CYS A 180 13.21 26.55 1.47
N ALA A 181 12.71 26.78 0.26
CA ALA A 181 13.44 27.59 -0.72
C ALA A 181 13.41 29.09 -0.38
N LYS A 182 12.35 29.55 0.29
CA LYS A 182 12.11 30.95 0.62
C LYS A 182 11.91 31.14 2.11
N ALA A 183 12.41 32.27 2.61
CA ALA A 183 12.19 32.73 3.97
C ALA A 183 11.84 34.22 3.97
N ASP A 184 10.93 34.62 4.85
CA ASP A 184 10.69 36.01 5.20
C ASP A 184 10.70 36.17 6.72
N CYS A 185 11.59 37.02 7.23
CA CYS A 185 11.88 37.03 8.66
C CYS A 185 11.60 38.40 9.30
N GLY A 186 11.06 38.34 10.51
CA GLY A 186 10.74 39.48 11.36
C GLY A 186 11.54 39.47 12.66
N CYS A 187 11.90 40.66 13.14
CA CYS A 187 12.56 40.84 14.43
C CYS A 187 11.55 41.36 15.45
N MET A 188 11.53 40.79 16.65
CA MET A 188 10.62 41.21 17.72
C MET A 188 11.08 42.55 18.29
N LYS A 189 10.16 43.50 18.40
CA LYS A 189 10.46 44.85 18.88
C LYS A 189 10.97 44.80 20.33
N ASP A 190 12.06 45.53 20.60
CA ASP A 190 12.68 45.66 21.92
C ASP A 190 13.21 44.33 22.50
N ALA A 191 13.35 43.28 21.67
CA ALA A 191 13.96 42.03 22.07
C ALA A 191 15.49 42.16 22.18
N PHE A 192 16.13 41.25 22.92
CA PHE A 192 17.57 41.27 23.20
C PHE A 192 18.41 41.35 21.91
N MET A 193 18.04 40.58 20.87
CA MET A 193 18.74 40.53 19.57
C MET A 193 18.21 41.51 18.51
N CYS A 194 17.18 42.29 18.83
CA CYS A 194 16.47 43.17 17.91
C CYS A 194 16.37 44.60 18.46
N GLY A 195 17.51 45.13 18.92
CA GLY A 195 17.66 46.55 19.25
C GLY A 195 17.82 46.88 20.73
N LYS A 196 17.61 45.93 21.65
CA LYS A 196 17.80 46.20 23.10
C LYS A 196 19.27 46.17 23.53
N GLU A 197 20.00 45.12 23.16
CA GLU A 197 21.43 44.98 23.47
C GLU A 197 22.26 44.69 22.23
N VAL A 198 21.78 43.76 21.40
CA VAL A 198 22.32 43.47 20.07
C VAL A 198 21.24 43.83 19.05
N ASP A 199 21.61 44.44 17.93
CA ASP A 199 20.67 44.75 16.85
C ASP A 199 21.02 43.96 15.59
N MET A 200 20.23 42.90 15.35
CA MET A 200 20.31 42.07 14.16
C MET A 200 19.14 42.33 13.20
N SER A 201 18.36 43.39 13.41
CA SER A 201 17.12 43.64 12.66
C SER A 201 17.35 43.70 11.16
N GLU A 202 18.45 44.32 10.71
CA GLU A 202 18.80 44.40 9.29
C GLU A 202 19.28 43.05 8.73
N LEU A 203 20.04 42.29 9.52
CA LEU A 203 20.52 40.97 9.13
C LEU A 203 19.35 39.98 8.96
N VAL A 204 18.44 39.96 9.93
CA VAL A 204 17.24 39.11 9.93
C VAL A 204 16.33 39.45 8.75
N LYS A 205 16.05 40.74 8.49
CA LYS A 205 15.19 41.15 7.35
C LYS A 205 15.76 40.76 5.98
N ASN A 206 17.07 40.65 5.87
CA ASN A 206 17.77 40.28 4.64
C ASN A 206 17.83 38.76 4.41
N VAL A 207 17.37 37.94 5.37
CA VAL A 207 17.21 36.51 5.17
C VAL A 207 16.13 36.25 4.13
N LYS A 208 16.49 35.48 3.09
CA LYS A 208 15.60 35.07 2.00
C LYS A 208 15.59 33.57 1.72
N GLY A 209 16.37 32.78 2.48
CA GLY A 209 16.56 31.35 2.29
C GLY A 209 17.75 31.01 1.36
N PRO A 210 18.00 29.72 1.08
CA PRO A 210 17.23 28.57 1.56
C PRO A 210 17.54 28.24 3.02
N SER A 211 16.52 27.76 3.72
CA SER A 211 16.62 27.24 5.09
C SER A 211 16.52 25.72 5.07
N GLU A 212 17.43 25.05 5.77
CA GLU A 212 17.44 23.59 5.86
C GLU A 212 17.54 23.15 7.32
N TRP A 213 16.90 22.02 7.63
CA TRP A 213 17.13 21.32 8.87
C TRP A 213 17.22 19.83 8.59
N PHE A 214 17.98 19.15 9.42
CA PHE A 214 18.21 17.73 9.30
C PHE A 214 18.10 17.08 10.67
N CYS A 215 17.42 15.94 10.75
CA CYS A 215 17.32 15.12 11.94
C CYS A 215 17.85 13.73 11.66
N LYS A 216 18.94 13.35 12.31
CA LYS A 216 19.47 11.99 12.23
C LYS A 216 18.64 11.04 13.10
N ASN A 217 18.25 9.90 12.55
CA ASN A 217 17.35 8.93 13.21
C ASN A 217 16.07 9.57 13.79
N GLY A 218 15.64 10.72 13.24
CA GLY A 218 14.51 11.50 13.73
C GLY A 218 14.68 12.16 15.11
N LYS A 219 15.89 12.22 15.69
CA LYS A 219 16.15 12.76 17.05
C LYS A 219 17.31 13.75 17.15
N ASP A 220 18.44 13.47 16.51
CA ASP A 220 19.61 14.35 16.57
C ASP A 220 19.50 15.39 15.45
N CYS A 221 18.84 16.50 15.76
CA CYS A 221 18.53 17.52 14.78
C CYS A 221 19.58 18.65 14.75
N TRP A 222 19.76 19.26 13.58
CA TRP A 222 20.50 20.49 13.42
C TRP A 222 19.82 21.37 12.38
N TYR A 223 19.91 22.68 12.59
CA TYR A 223 19.41 23.69 11.67
C TYR A 223 20.58 24.36 10.96
N ASN A 224 20.45 24.51 9.64
CA ASN A 224 21.42 25.20 8.81
C ASN A 224 20.72 26.22 7.92
N GLU A 225 21.17 27.46 7.98
CA GLU A 225 20.67 28.53 7.15
C GLU A 225 21.80 29.05 6.25
N TYR A 226 21.62 28.95 4.94
CA TYR A 226 22.75 29.01 4.02
C TYR A 226 23.19 30.42 3.59
N SER A 227 22.51 31.51 3.96
CA SER A 227 22.73 32.76 3.21
C SER A 227 22.84 34.10 3.95
N THR A 228 22.59 34.23 5.25
CA THR A 228 22.86 35.53 5.94
C THR A 228 23.16 35.44 7.43
N LEU A 229 22.52 34.54 8.17
CA LEU A 229 22.72 34.41 9.63
C LEU A 229 24.01 33.66 10.04
N VAL A 230 24.74 33.09 9.08
CA VAL A 230 26.05 32.41 9.28
C VAL A 230 27.08 33.31 9.96
N SER A 231 26.98 34.64 9.78
CA SER A 231 27.90 35.59 10.44
C SER A 231 27.70 35.67 11.96
N VAL A 232 26.52 35.29 12.46
CA VAL A 232 26.17 35.29 13.89
C VAL A 232 26.17 33.88 14.48
N PHE A 233 25.86 32.88 13.66
CA PHE A 233 25.93 31.46 14.01
C PHE A 233 26.99 30.78 13.12
N PRO A 234 28.28 30.90 13.47
CA PRO A 234 29.41 30.51 12.60
C PRO A 234 29.49 28.99 12.34
N ASP A 235 28.89 28.19 13.23
CA ASP A 235 28.67 26.76 13.06
C ASP A 235 27.16 26.50 13.04
N ASN A 236 26.70 25.52 12.25
CA ASN A 236 25.29 25.09 12.22
C ASN A 236 24.72 25.02 13.64
N ILE A 237 23.52 25.56 13.88
CA ILE A 237 22.93 25.53 15.22
C ILE A 237 22.64 24.07 15.56
N GLN A 238 23.35 23.55 16.56
CA GLN A 238 23.16 22.20 17.05
C GLN A 238 21.96 22.20 18.00
N LEU A 239 21.00 21.34 17.69
CA LEU A 239 19.70 21.33 18.35
C LEU A 239 19.50 20.03 19.12
N ALA A 240 19.26 20.14 20.42
CA ALA A 240 18.70 19.04 21.20
C ALA A 240 17.18 19.17 21.16
N CYS A 241 16.53 18.44 20.25
CA CYS A 241 15.11 18.61 19.95
C CYS A 241 14.21 17.60 20.68
N ASP A 242 13.14 18.13 21.26
CA ASP A 242 11.91 17.41 21.56
C ASP A 242 10.91 17.69 20.44
N ALA A 243 10.71 16.72 19.55
CA ALA A 243 9.66 16.74 18.54
C ALA A 243 8.45 15.92 19.01
N GLY A 244 7.25 16.32 18.61
CA GLY A 244 6.02 15.63 19.04
C GLY A 244 4.79 16.16 18.33
N GLU A 245 4.17 15.31 17.51
CA GLU A 245 2.89 15.58 16.85
C GLU A 245 1.89 14.44 17.12
N CYS A 246 0.63 14.78 17.36
CA CYS A 246 -0.42 13.78 17.52
C CYS A 246 -0.92 13.29 16.15
N ALA A 247 -0.68 12.02 15.85
CA ALA A 247 -1.02 11.42 14.56
C ALA A 247 -1.89 10.17 14.69
N ASN A 248 -2.77 9.97 13.72
CA ASN A 248 -3.43 8.70 13.41
C ASN A 248 -3.14 8.27 11.95
N GLU A 249 -3.76 7.18 11.48
CA GLU A 249 -3.52 6.63 10.13
C GLU A 249 -3.73 7.64 8.96
N GLN A 250 -4.52 8.70 9.17
CA GLN A 250 -4.82 9.72 8.14
C GLN A 250 -3.84 10.91 8.16
N ASP A 251 -2.97 10.99 9.18
CA ASP A 251 -2.05 12.10 9.40
C ASP A 251 -0.65 11.83 8.80
N PHE A 252 -0.47 10.69 8.12
CA PHE A 252 0.74 10.38 7.36
C PHE A 252 0.63 10.92 5.93
N LEU A 253 1.72 11.43 5.38
CA LEU A 253 1.82 11.80 3.96
C LEU A 253 1.69 10.54 3.10
N ASP A 254 0.86 10.59 2.04
CA ASP A 254 0.78 9.53 1.03
C ASP A 254 2.16 9.37 0.37
N ALA A 255 2.95 8.41 0.84
CA ALA A 255 4.32 8.24 0.37
C ALA A 255 4.34 7.84 -1.11
N VAL A 256 4.71 8.80 -1.98
CA VAL A 256 5.23 8.50 -3.31
C VAL A 256 6.56 7.77 -3.14
N PRO A 257 6.84 6.66 -3.86
CA PRO A 257 8.11 5.96 -3.73
C PRO A 257 9.27 6.91 -4.04
N ILE A 258 10.24 6.98 -3.12
CA ILE A 258 11.41 7.84 -3.23
C ILE A 258 12.30 7.31 -4.37
N ASP A 259 12.47 8.11 -5.41
CA ASP A 259 13.55 7.95 -6.38
C ASP A 259 14.88 8.27 -5.67
N GLN A 260 15.60 7.24 -5.21
CA GLN A 260 16.94 7.43 -4.65
C GLN A 260 17.96 7.66 -5.78
N GLU A 261 18.40 8.90 -5.96
CA GLU A 261 19.63 9.19 -6.71
C GLU A 261 20.85 8.81 -5.84
N PHE A 262 21.51 7.69 -6.17
CA PHE A 262 22.72 7.25 -5.48
C PHE A 262 23.97 8.01 -5.97
N SER A 263 24.76 8.51 -5.02
CA SER A 263 26.05 9.19 -5.24
C SER A 263 27.14 8.25 -5.81
N SER A 264 27.90 8.70 -6.81
CA SER A 264 28.81 7.86 -7.62
C SER A 264 29.94 7.15 -6.86
N TYR A 265 30.20 7.52 -5.60
CA TYR A 265 31.23 6.88 -4.77
C TYR A 265 30.75 5.55 -4.16
N THR A 266 29.46 5.42 -3.87
CA THR A 266 28.89 4.15 -3.37
C THR A 266 28.80 3.11 -4.49
N GLU A 267 28.57 3.55 -5.73
CA GLU A 267 28.57 2.64 -6.89
C GLU A 267 29.92 1.94 -7.10
N MET A 268 31.04 2.65 -7.00
CA MET A 268 32.36 2.02 -7.17
C MET A 268 32.69 1.02 -6.04
N MET A 269 32.31 1.32 -4.80
CA MET A 269 32.50 0.40 -3.67
C MET A 269 31.59 -0.83 -3.77
N ILE A 270 30.33 -0.65 -4.19
CA ILE A 270 29.39 -1.75 -4.42
C ILE A 270 29.85 -2.61 -5.59
N ILE A 271 30.29 -2.02 -6.69
CA ILE A 271 30.86 -2.76 -7.84
C ILE A 271 32.11 -3.53 -7.42
N GLY A 272 32.99 -2.93 -6.61
CA GLY A 272 34.17 -3.60 -6.06
C GLY A 272 33.82 -4.76 -5.13
N ALA A 273 32.86 -4.56 -4.23
CA ALA A 273 32.36 -5.60 -3.34
C ALA A 273 31.65 -6.74 -4.08
N ILE A 274 30.84 -6.41 -5.10
CA ILE A 274 30.20 -7.38 -6.00
C ILE A 274 31.27 -8.15 -6.78
N PHE A 275 32.31 -7.48 -7.28
CA PHE A 275 33.39 -8.14 -8.02
C PHE A 275 34.16 -9.12 -7.14
N ILE A 276 34.48 -8.74 -5.90
CA ILE A 276 35.12 -9.60 -4.90
C ILE A 276 34.19 -10.76 -4.50
N ALA A 277 32.90 -10.47 -4.26
CA ALA A 277 31.90 -11.49 -3.95
C ALA A 277 31.69 -12.46 -5.12
N CYS A 278 31.73 -11.99 -6.37
CA CYS A 278 31.69 -12.80 -7.59
C CYS A 278 32.95 -13.66 -7.74
N ILE A 279 34.13 -13.15 -7.40
CA ILE A 279 35.38 -13.94 -7.40
C ILE A 279 35.33 -15.00 -6.30
N LEU A 280 34.87 -14.67 -5.10
CA LEU A 280 34.72 -15.61 -3.99
C LEU A 280 33.64 -16.65 -4.31
N LEU A 281 32.50 -16.26 -4.87
CA LEU A 281 31.46 -17.16 -5.36
C LEU A 281 31.99 -18.00 -6.52
N PHE A 282 32.80 -17.47 -7.43
CA PHE A 282 33.41 -18.24 -8.51
C PHE A 282 34.43 -19.26 -7.97
N ALA A 283 35.24 -18.89 -6.99
CA ALA A 283 36.18 -19.79 -6.33
C ALA A 283 35.44 -20.87 -5.53
N ILE A 284 34.43 -20.48 -4.74
CA ILE A 284 33.58 -21.40 -3.97
C ILE A 284 32.82 -22.32 -4.91
N THR A 285 32.21 -21.82 -5.98
CA THR A 285 31.50 -22.63 -6.99
C THR A 285 32.45 -23.53 -7.78
N LYS A 286 33.69 -23.12 -8.07
CA LYS A 286 34.70 -24.01 -8.70
C LYS A 286 35.15 -25.12 -7.75
N VAL A 287 35.33 -24.81 -6.45
CA VAL A 287 35.72 -25.78 -5.42
C VAL A 287 34.56 -26.72 -5.07
N THR A 288 33.33 -26.21 -4.96
CA THR A 288 32.13 -27.03 -4.74
C THR A 288 31.74 -27.79 -5.99
N ALA A 289 31.92 -27.26 -7.21
CA ALA A 289 31.67 -27.99 -8.45
C ALA A 289 32.72 -29.09 -8.71
N THR A 290 33.98 -28.91 -8.31
CA THR A 290 34.99 -29.99 -8.39
C THR A 290 34.74 -31.07 -7.34
N ARG A 291 34.28 -30.71 -6.14
CA ARG A 291 33.85 -31.68 -5.11
C ARG A 291 32.50 -32.36 -5.40
N GLN A 292 31.53 -31.65 -5.99
CA GLN A 292 30.24 -32.18 -6.42
C GLN A 292 30.34 -33.02 -7.70
N LYS A 293 31.26 -32.70 -8.64
CA LYS A 293 31.56 -33.57 -9.81
C LYS A 293 32.00 -34.98 -9.40
N LYS A 294 32.56 -35.14 -8.20
CA LYS A 294 32.99 -36.44 -7.67
C LYS A 294 31.89 -37.20 -6.93
N MET A 295 30.77 -36.55 -6.56
CA MET A 295 29.72 -37.13 -5.71
C MET A 295 28.32 -37.15 -6.36
N PHE A 296 28.04 -36.28 -7.33
CA PHE A 296 26.81 -36.22 -8.12
C PHE A 296 27.16 -36.21 -9.60
N GLY A 297 27.60 -37.37 -10.09
CA GLY A 297 27.68 -37.62 -11.51
C GLY A 297 26.27 -37.74 -12.10
N THR A 298 25.80 -36.67 -12.74
CA THR A 298 25.11 -36.73 -14.04
C THR A 298 25.19 -35.35 -14.68
N ARG A 299 25.88 -35.34 -15.82
CA ARG A 299 26.13 -34.23 -16.73
C ARG A 299 24.80 -33.78 -17.35
N ILE A 300 24.54 -32.47 -17.42
CA ILE A 300 23.65 -31.93 -18.45
C ILE A 300 24.55 -31.86 -19.69
N GLU A 301 24.45 -32.85 -20.56
CA GLU A 301 24.84 -32.71 -21.95
C GLU A 301 23.75 -31.88 -22.62
N LEU A 302 24.12 -30.67 -23.07
CA LEU A 302 23.42 -30.02 -24.16
C LEU A 302 23.89 -30.77 -25.40
N ASP A 303 23.21 -31.87 -25.71
CA ASP A 303 23.32 -32.45 -27.05
C ASP A 303 22.54 -31.54 -27.98
N ASP A 304 23.25 -30.91 -28.90
CA ASP A 304 22.71 -30.17 -30.06
C ASP A 304 22.13 -31.15 -31.12
N ASP A 305 21.54 -32.26 -30.66
CA ASP A 305 20.92 -33.26 -31.52
C ASP A 305 19.39 -33.13 -31.46
N ASP A 306 18.79 -33.36 -32.62
CA ASP A 306 17.42 -33.17 -33.08
C ASP A 306 16.33 -33.99 -32.32
N ASP A 307 16.52 -34.23 -31.02
CA ASP A 307 15.66 -35.07 -30.15
C ASP A 307 14.58 -34.28 -29.38
N GLY A 308 14.31 -33.04 -29.80
CA GLY A 308 13.21 -32.23 -29.26
C GLY A 308 11.83 -32.88 -29.41
N ASP A 309 11.66 -33.74 -30.42
CA ASP A 309 10.41 -34.44 -30.70
C ASP A 309 10.15 -35.66 -29.78
N GLN A 310 11.20 -36.37 -29.31
CA GLN A 310 11.01 -37.54 -28.44
C GLN A 310 10.55 -37.20 -27.01
N SER A 311 10.95 -36.03 -26.48
CA SER A 311 10.52 -35.61 -25.14
C SER A 311 9.05 -35.19 -25.08
N MET A 312 8.48 -34.74 -26.20
CA MET A 312 7.03 -34.49 -26.33
C MET A 312 6.25 -35.80 -26.39
N LEU A 313 6.71 -36.79 -27.17
CA LEU A 313 6.02 -38.06 -27.41
C LEU A 313 5.72 -38.85 -26.11
N ASN A 314 6.58 -38.77 -25.09
CA ASN A 314 6.36 -39.44 -23.81
C ASN A 314 5.37 -38.73 -22.86
N TYR A 315 4.97 -37.49 -23.14
CA TYR A 315 3.93 -36.78 -22.37
C TYR A 315 2.58 -36.74 -23.09
N SER A 316 2.57 -36.96 -24.41
CA SER A 316 1.38 -36.92 -25.26
C SER A 316 0.74 -38.29 -25.53
N THR A 317 1.35 -39.42 -25.16
CA THR A 317 0.65 -40.72 -25.15
C THR A 317 -0.35 -40.75 -23.99
N SER A 318 -1.55 -40.22 -24.21
CA SER A 318 -2.70 -40.46 -23.34
C SER A 318 -2.93 -41.97 -23.30
N THR A 319 -2.66 -42.59 -22.16
CA THR A 319 -3.04 -43.97 -21.92
C THR A 319 -4.56 -44.05 -21.94
N GLU A 320 -5.14 -44.94 -22.73
CA GLU A 320 -6.58 -45.18 -22.73
C GLU A 320 -7.03 -45.68 -21.34
N VAL A 321 -8.06 -45.04 -20.77
CA VAL A 321 -8.52 -45.30 -19.40
C VAL A 321 -9.99 -45.70 -19.39
N ALA A 322 -10.28 -46.95 -19.09
CA ALA A 322 -11.61 -47.38 -18.70
C ALA A 322 -11.83 -47.07 -17.21
N LEU A 323 -12.94 -46.41 -16.87
CA LEU A 323 -13.35 -46.20 -15.48
C LEU A 323 -14.40 -47.24 -15.09
N THR A 324 -14.20 -47.92 -13.97
CA THR A 324 -15.21 -48.79 -13.37
C THR A 324 -15.47 -48.35 -11.94
N PHE A 325 -16.73 -48.27 -11.54
CA PHE A 325 -17.12 -48.05 -10.15
C PHE A 325 -18.17 -49.07 -9.75
N ALA A 326 -17.99 -49.67 -8.57
CA ALA A 326 -18.85 -50.72 -8.07
C ALA A 326 -19.21 -50.48 -6.60
N ASP A 327 -20.47 -50.73 -6.27
CA ASP A 327 -21.04 -50.61 -4.92
C ASP A 327 -20.75 -49.25 -4.26
N VAL A 328 -20.78 -48.17 -5.06
CA VAL A 328 -20.47 -46.82 -4.56
C VAL A 328 -21.65 -46.28 -3.77
N SER A 329 -21.42 -46.10 -2.46
CA SER A 329 -22.40 -45.57 -1.52
C SER A 329 -21.82 -44.38 -0.75
N TYR A 330 -22.65 -43.39 -0.45
CA TYR A 330 -22.23 -42.16 0.23
C TYR A 330 -23.29 -41.69 1.23
N THR A 331 -22.89 -41.53 2.49
CA THR A 331 -23.77 -41.14 3.59
C THR A 331 -23.22 -39.91 4.30
N VAL A 332 -24.06 -38.89 4.47
CA VAL A 332 -23.71 -37.64 5.18
C VAL A 332 -24.62 -37.50 6.38
N ALA A 333 -24.05 -37.38 7.59
CA ALA A 333 -24.80 -37.22 8.83
C ALA A 333 -25.96 -38.23 8.99
N GLY A 334 -25.72 -39.50 8.63
CA GLY A 334 -26.72 -40.58 8.69
C GLY A 334 -27.73 -40.60 7.54
N LYS A 335 -27.73 -39.62 6.63
CA LYS A 335 -28.59 -39.59 5.45
C LYS A 335 -27.87 -40.20 4.23
N PRO A 336 -28.38 -41.29 3.64
CA PRO A 336 -27.83 -41.82 2.40
C PRO A 336 -28.09 -40.85 1.25
N ILE A 337 -27.04 -40.52 0.50
CA ILE A 337 -27.07 -39.65 -0.69
C ILE A 337 -26.89 -40.48 -1.96
N LEU A 338 -26.01 -41.48 -1.94
CA LEU A 338 -25.80 -42.46 -3.01
C LEU A 338 -25.94 -43.87 -2.45
N LEU A 339 -26.59 -44.75 -3.20
CA LEU A 339 -26.89 -46.13 -2.80
C LEU A 339 -26.48 -47.09 -3.91
N ASP A 340 -25.43 -47.87 -3.65
CA ASP A 340 -24.94 -49.01 -4.44
C ASP A 340 -24.84 -48.71 -5.94
N ILE A 341 -24.21 -47.57 -6.25
CA ILE A 341 -24.04 -47.09 -7.62
C ILE A 341 -22.94 -47.89 -8.32
N ASN A 342 -23.29 -48.44 -9.48
CA ASN A 342 -22.43 -49.27 -10.31
C ASN A 342 -22.35 -48.67 -11.73
N GLY A 343 -21.19 -48.76 -12.38
CA GLY A 343 -21.04 -48.29 -13.75
C GLY A 343 -19.65 -48.49 -14.35
N TYR A 344 -19.61 -48.35 -15.67
CA TYR A 344 -18.44 -48.58 -16.50
C TYR A 344 -18.44 -47.58 -17.66
N VAL A 345 -17.29 -46.96 -17.93
CA VAL A 345 -17.11 -46.01 -19.03
C VAL A 345 -15.85 -46.38 -19.80
N GLU A 346 -16.00 -46.58 -21.12
CA GLU A 346 -14.89 -46.99 -21.99
C GLU A 346 -14.02 -45.80 -22.43
N PRO A 347 -12.74 -46.06 -22.79
CA PRO A 347 -11.90 -45.06 -23.42
C PRO A 347 -12.56 -44.40 -24.64
N GLY A 348 -12.52 -43.07 -24.67
CA GLY A 348 -13.09 -42.28 -25.76
C GLY A 348 -14.61 -42.06 -25.68
N GLN A 349 -15.27 -42.52 -24.61
CA GLN A 349 -16.68 -42.22 -24.36
C GLN A 349 -16.86 -40.93 -23.53
N LEU A 350 -17.92 -40.21 -23.86
CA LEU A 350 -18.47 -39.13 -23.04
C LEU A 350 -19.73 -39.63 -22.33
N ALA A 351 -19.66 -39.80 -21.02
CA ALA A 351 -20.78 -40.25 -20.19
C ALA A 351 -21.41 -39.05 -19.46
N ALA A 352 -22.73 -38.90 -19.61
CA ALA A 352 -23.49 -37.84 -18.94
C ALA A 352 -24.31 -38.41 -17.77
N VAL A 353 -24.09 -37.87 -16.57
CA VAL A 353 -24.90 -38.13 -15.38
C VAL A 353 -26.01 -37.09 -15.31
N MET A 354 -27.24 -37.53 -15.53
CA MET A 354 -28.43 -36.68 -15.54
C MET A 354 -29.37 -37.04 -14.39
N GLY A 355 -30.12 -36.05 -13.92
CA GLY A 355 -31.08 -36.23 -12.84
C GLY A 355 -31.50 -34.89 -12.23
N PRO A 356 -32.56 -34.88 -11.40
CA PRO A 356 -33.09 -33.66 -10.79
C PRO A 356 -32.07 -33.00 -9.86
N SER A 357 -32.30 -31.73 -9.52
CA SER A 357 -31.53 -31.05 -8.48
C SER A 357 -31.61 -31.83 -7.16
N GLY A 358 -30.47 -31.98 -6.47
CA GLY A 358 -30.39 -32.75 -5.22
C GLY A 358 -30.28 -34.27 -5.36
N ALA A 359 -30.28 -34.83 -6.58
CA ALA A 359 -30.15 -36.28 -6.81
C ALA A 359 -28.75 -36.87 -6.50
N GLY A 360 -27.78 -36.05 -6.06
CA GLY A 360 -26.42 -36.50 -5.76
C GLY A 360 -25.47 -36.55 -6.96
N LYS A 361 -25.79 -35.88 -8.09
CA LYS A 361 -24.93 -35.85 -9.30
C LYS A 361 -23.50 -35.37 -9.01
N SER A 362 -23.35 -34.16 -8.46
CA SER A 362 -22.06 -33.60 -8.09
C SER A 362 -21.38 -34.43 -6.99
N SER A 363 -22.15 -35.00 -6.06
CA SER A 363 -21.62 -35.93 -5.06
C SER A 363 -21.00 -37.18 -5.69
N LEU A 364 -21.66 -37.78 -6.69
CA LEU A 364 -21.13 -38.92 -7.44
C LEU A 364 -19.85 -38.51 -8.19
N LEU A 365 -19.88 -37.38 -8.90
CA LEU A 365 -18.71 -36.90 -9.65
C LEU A 365 -17.50 -36.61 -8.75
N ASP A 366 -17.71 -36.00 -7.60
CA ASP A 366 -16.66 -35.73 -6.61
C ASP A 366 -16.08 -37.02 -6.01
N ILE A 367 -16.92 -38.03 -5.77
CA ILE A 367 -16.46 -39.33 -5.27
C ILE A 367 -15.66 -40.07 -6.33
N LEU A 368 -16.16 -40.11 -7.58
CA LEU A 368 -15.45 -40.73 -8.70
C LEU A 368 -14.10 -40.08 -8.97
N SER A 369 -14.00 -38.75 -8.78
CA SER A 369 -12.75 -37.99 -8.89
C SER A 369 -11.88 -38.00 -7.62
N LYS A 370 -12.26 -38.78 -6.59
CA LYS A 370 -11.56 -38.88 -5.30
C LYS A 370 -11.34 -37.51 -4.60
N LYS A 371 -12.25 -36.55 -4.79
CA LYS A 371 -12.28 -35.30 -4.00
C LYS A 371 -12.67 -35.60 -2.55
N HIS A 372 -12.15 -34.79 -1.63
CA HIS A 372 -12.44 -34.94 -0.20
C HIS A 372 -13.90 -34.58 0.09
N LYS A 373 -14.59 -35.44 0.85
CA LYS A 373 -15.97 -35.22 1.32
C LYS A 373 -16.05 -35.54 2.81
N GLN A 374 -16.97 -34.87 3.51
CA GLN A 374 -17.14 -35.02 4.95
C GLN A 374 -17.92 -36.28 5.36
N GLY A 375 -18.65 -36.90 4.43
CA GLY A 375 -19.42 -38.12 4.69
C GLY A 375 -18.61 -39.42 4.61
N VAL A 376 -19.28 -40.54 4.88
CA VAL A 376 -18.72 -41.89 4.76
C VAL A 376 -18.91 -42.38 3.33
N ILE A 377 -17.82 -42.77 2.68
CA ILE A 377 -17.80 -43.31 1.31
C ILE A 377 -17.44 -44.80 1.39
N SER A 378 -18.18 -45.64 0.67
CA SER A 378 -17.86 -47.05 0.45
C SER A 378 -17.93 -47.39 -1.05
N GLY A 379 -17.44 -48.59 -1.41
CA GLY A 379 -17.38 -49.06 -2.80
C GLY A 379 -15.96 -49.03 -3.36
N LYS A 380 -15.83 -49.36 -4.65
CA LYS A 380 -14.55 -49.49 -5.35
C LYS A 380 -14.54 -48.62 -6.61
N ILE A 381 -13.44 -47.91 -6.83
CA ILE A 381 -13.16 -47.17 -8.06
C ILE A 381 -11.91 -47.76 -8.69
N LEU A 382 -12.06 -48.30 -9.89
CA LEU A 382 -11.02 -49.01 -10.64
C LEU A 382 -10.72 -48.24 -11.93
N ILE A 383 -9.44 -48.19 -12.29
CA ILE A 383 -8.95 -47.70 -13.58
C ILE A 383 -8.36 -48.92 -14.28
N ASN A 384 -8.86 -49.26 -15.48
CA ASN A 384 -8.43 -50.44 -16.24
C ASN A 384 -8.47 -51.73 -15.38
N GLY A 385 -9.50 -51.89 -14.55
CA GLY A 385 -9.68 -53.05 -13.67
C GLY A 385 -8.84 -53.05 -12.38
N VAL A 386 -7.96 -52.08 -12.19
CA VAL A 386 -7.06 -52.01 -11.01
C VAL A 386 -7.39 -50.81 -10.13
N SER A 387 -7.29 -50.97 -8.81
CA SER A 387 -7.41 -49.84 -7.87
C SER A 387 -6.17 -48.94 -7.95
N PRO A 388 -6.29 -47.68 -8.41
CA PRO A 388 -5.14 -46.81 -8.60
C PRO A 388 -4.67 -46.20 -7.28
N THR A 389 -3.35 -46.07 -7.10
CA THR A 389 -2.81 -45.26 -6.00
C THR A 389 -3.23 -43.80 -6.16
N ARG A 390 -3.25 -43.04 -5.05
CA ARG A 390 -3.60 -41.61 -5.07
C ARG A 390 -2.74 -40.80 -6.03
N ARG A 391 -1.45 -41.13 -6.14
CA ARG A 391 -0.49 -40.45 -7.04
C ARG A 391 -0.74 -40.78 -8.51
N GLN A 392 -1.03 -42.04 -8.84
CA GLN A 392 -1.38 -42.43 -10.21
C GLN A 392 -2.69 -41.77 -10.64
N PHE A 393 -3.72 -41.85 -9.79
CA PHE A 393 -5.02 -41.24 -10.06
C PHE A 393 -4.88 -39.75 -10.37
N LYS A 394 -4.25 -38.98 -9.47
CA LYS A 394 -4.07 -37.52 -9.65
C LYS A 394 -3.32 -37.15 -10.94
N ARG A 395 -2.41 -38.01 -11.43
CA ARG A 395 -1.67 -37.75 -12.69
C ARG A 395 -2.50 -37.98 -13.94
N MET A 396 -3.52 -38.84 -13.86
CA MET A 396 -4.34 -39.27 -14.99
C MET A 396 -5.67 -38.53 -15.08
N THR A 397 -6.09 -37.87 -13.99
CA THR A 397 -7.40 -37.21 -13.89
C THR A 397 -7.32 -35.69 -13.94
N GLY A 398 -8.25 -35.07 -14.67
CA GLY A 398 -8.56 -33.64 -14.59
C GLY A 398 -9.97 -33.42 -14.04
N PHE A 399 -10.20 -32.30 -13.36
CA PHE A 399 -11.53 -31.95 -12.84
C PHE A 399 -11.84 -30.48 -13.13
N VAL A 400 -12.98 -30.22 -13.76
CA VAL A 400 -13.49 -28.88 -14.05
C VAL A 400 -14.71 -28.63 -13.15
N ASP A 401 -14.58 -27.67 -12.22
CA ASP A 401 -15.66 -27.25 -11.34
C ASP A 401 -16.78 -26.52 -12.10
N GLN A 402 -17.95 -26.38 -11.45
CA GLN A 402 -19.07 -25.63 -12.01
C GLN A 402 -18.71 -24.15 -12.20
N ASP A 403 -18.05 -23.54 -11.22
CA ASP A 403 -17.62 -22.14 -11.29
C ASP A 403 -16.25 -21.97 -11.98
N ASP A 404 -16.19 -21.05 -12.94
CA ASP A 404 -14.95 -20.72 -13.65
C ASP A 404 -14.07 -19.78 -12.81
N SER A 405 -13.06 -20.34 -12.11
CA SER A 405 -12.05 -19.54 -11.39
C SER A 405 -10.89 -19.15 -12.32
N LEU A 406 -11.07 -18.03 -13.02
CA LEU A 406 -10.10 -17.45 -13.95
C LEU A 406 -9.71 -16.02 -13.55
N MET A 407 -8.43 -15.66 -13.71
CA MET A 407 -7.94 -14.30 -13.45
C MET A 407 -8.36 -13.37 -14.59
N GLY A 408 -9.28 -12.43 -14.32
CA GLY A 408 -9.86 -11.55 -15.34
C GLY A 408 -8.87 -10.61 -16.04
N THR A 409 -7.72 -10.34 -15.41
CA THR A 409 -6.66 -9.46 -15.94
C THR A 409 -5.76 -10.14 -16.98
N LEU A 410 -5.68 -11.47 -16.98
CA LEU A 410 -4.85 -12.24 -17.89
C LEU A 410 -5.57 -12.50 -19.22
N THR A 411 -4.77 -12.73 -20.26
CA THR A 411 -5.25 -13.29 -21.53
C THR A 411 -5.49 -14.79 -21.42
N VAL A 412 -6.23 -15.36 -22.39
CA VAL A 412 -6.43 -16.81 -22.50
C VAL A 412 -5.09 -17.55 -22.55
N ARG A 413 -4.15 -17.08 -23.39
CA ARG A 413 -2.82 -17.67 -23.57
C ARG A 413 -1.99 -17.60 -22.29
N GLU A 414 -1.99 -16.45 -21.60
CA GLU A 414 -1.28 -16.30 -20.33
C GLU A 414 -1.86 -17.23 -19.25
N THR A 415 -3.19 -17.35 -19.19
CA THR A 415 -3.87 -18.22 -18.22
C THR A 415 -3.48 -19.69 -18.41
N LEU A 416 -3.48 -20.17 -19.66
CA LEU A 416 -3.07 -21.54 -19.99
C LEU A 416 -1.57 -21.75 -19.80
N THR A 417 -0.75 -20.75 -20.14
CA THR A 417 0.71 -20.78 -19.91
C THR A 417 1.03 -20.86 -18.41
N TYR A 418 0.34 -20.08 -17.59
CA TYR A 418 0.48 -20.13 -16.13
C TYR A 418 0.14 -21.51 -15.58
N ALA A 419 -0.98 -22.11 -16.04
CA ALA A 419 -1.36 -23.46 -15.67
C ALA A 419 -0.30 -24.50 -16.10
N ALA A 420 0.24 -24.39 -17.30
CA ALA A 420 1.28 -25.27 -17.83
C ALA A 420 2.60 -25.16 -17.04
N LEU A 421 3.05 -23.95 -16.70
CA LEU A 421 4.27 -23.73 -15.92
C LEU A 421 4.20 -24.37 -14.54
N MET A 422 3.03 -24.28 -13.89
CA MET A 422 2.82 -24.78 -12.53
C MET A 422 2.55 -26.28 -12.46
N ARG A 423 1.91 -26.87 -13.49
CA ARG A 423 1.47 -28.27 -13.47
C ARG A 423 2.40 -29.22 -14.23
N LEU A 424 3.17 -28.73 -15.20
CA LEU A 424 4.13 -29.55 -15.95
C LEU A 424 5.49 -29.63 -15.24
N PRO A 425 6.19 -30.79 -15.26
CA PRO A 425 7.49 -30.96 -14.63
C PRO A 425 8.52 -29.88 -14.99
N ARG A 426 9.38 -29.51 -14.03
CA ARG A 426 10.43 -28.50 -14.23
C ARG A 426 11.46 -28.87 -15.30
N LYS A 427 11.71 -30.17 -15.50
CA LYS A 427 12.62 -30.70 -16.52
C LYS A 427 12.18 -30.48 -17.97
N ILE A 428 10.91 -30.15 -18.19
CA ILE A 428 10.39 -29.90 -19.54
C ILE A 428 10.79 -28.47 -19.96
N PRO A 429 11.47 -28.29 -21.11
CA PRO A 429 11.86 -26.97 -21.60
C PRO A 429 10.67 -26.02 -21.78
N LEU A 430 10.89 -24.72 -21.60
CA LEU A 430 9.84 -23.69 -21.73
C LEU A 430 9.14 -23.75 -23.10
N LYS A 431 9.93 -23.90 -24.18
CA LYS A 431 9.43 -23.99 -25.56
C LYS A 431 8.45 -25.16 -25.74
N VAL A 432 8.71 -26.29 -25.09
CA VAL A 432 7.82 -27.47 -25.12
C VAL A 432 6.52 -27.19 -24.34
N LYS A 433 6.61 -26.50 -23.19
CA LYS A 433 5.42 -26.10 -22.43
C LYS A 433 4.55 -25.12 -23.22
N GLN A 434 5.16 -24.16 -23.91
CA GLN A 434 4.46 -23.21 -24.77
C GLN A 434 3.80 -23.89 -25.97
N LYS A 435 4.49 -24.85 -26.61
CA LYS A 435 3.91 -25.67 -27.68
C LYS A 435 2.67 -26.43 -27.18
N ARG A 436 2.75 -27.06 -25.99
CA ARG A 436 1.59 -27.74 -25.40
C ARG A 436 0.40 -26.81 -25.17
N VAL A 437 0.64 -25.55 -24.79
CA VAL A 437 -0.42 -24.55 -24.62
C VAL A 437 -1.08 -24.23 -25.95
N GLU A 438 -0.30 -24.08 -27.02
CA GLU A 438 -0.84 -23.84 -28.37
C GLU A 438 -1.68 -25.02 -28.86
N ASP A 439 -1.21 -26.26 -28.63
CA ASP A 439 -1.97 -27.47 -28.96
C ASP A 439 -3.32 -27.47 -28.24
N VAL A 440 -3.37 -27.11 -26.96
CA VAL A 440 -4.61 -27.02 -26.17
C VAL A 440 -5.55 -25.93 -26.70
N ILE A 441 -5.01 -24.78 -27.10
CA ILE A 441 -5.80 -23.69 -27.71
C ILE A 441 -6.47 -24.16 -29.01
N GLN A 442 -5.75 -24.94 -29.82
CA GLN A 442 -6.27 -25.54 -31.05
C GLN A 442 -7.28 -26.66 -30.77
N GLU A 443 -6.98 -27.58 -29.84
CA GLU A 443 -7.87 -28.67 -29.39
C GLU A 443 -9.22 -28.13 -28.89
N LEU A 444 -9.27 -26.91 -28.35
CA LEU A 444 -10.49 -26.27 -27.85
C LEU A 444 -11.17 -25.32 -28.85
N GLY A 445 -10.54 -25.05 -29.99
CA GLY A 445 -11.06 -24.11 -30.99
C GLY A 445 -11.17 -22.68 -30.47
N ILE A 446 -10.23 -22.25 -29.61
CA ILE A 446 -10.21 -20.91 -28.99
C ILE A 446 -9.05 -20.03 -29.50
N SER A 447 -8.44 -20.38 -30.63
CA SER A 447 -7.32 -19.63 -31.22
C SER A 447 -7.64 -18.16 -31.48
N ARG A 448 -8.88 -17.84 -31.88
CA ARG A 448 -9.32 -16.45 -32.15
C ARG A 448 -9.30 -15.55 -30.92
N ILE A 449 -9.43 -16.13 -29.73
CA ILE A 449 -9.48 -15.39 -28.46
C ILE A 449 -8.21 -15.60 -27.62
N ALA A 450 -7.18 -16.24 -28.16
CA ALA A 450 -5.98 -16.61 -27.41
C ALA A 450 -5.32 -15.40 -26.72
N ASP A 451 -5.29 -14.25 -27.39
CA ASP A 451 -4.68 -13.01 -26.89
C ASP A 451 -5.71 -12.01 -26.34
N SER A 452 -6.96 -12.45 -26.17
CA SER A 452 -8.02 -11.65 -25.53
C SER A 452 -8.01 -11.84 -24.01
N LYS A 453 -8.29 -10.77 -23.27
CA LYS A 453 -8.43 -10.81 -21.80
C LYS A 453 -9.65 -11.62 -21.38
N ILE A 454 -9.53 -12.40 -20.30
CA ILE A 454 -10.64 -13.16 -19.72
C ILE A 454 -11.78 -12.20 -19.29
N GLY A 455 -11.42 -11.07 -18.69
CA GLY A 455 -12.35 -10.03 -18.25
C GLY A 455 -13.02 -10.32 -16.91
N MET A 456 -13.26 -9.25 -16.14
CA MET A 456 -13.91 -9.27 -14.84
C MET A 456 -15.42 -8.94 -14.97
N PRO A 457 -16.26 -9.30 -13.99
CA PRO A 457 -17.64 -8.82 -13.92
C PRO A 457 -17.69 -7.29 -14.06
N GLY A 458 -18.52 -6.78 -14.98
CA GLY A 458 -18.64 -5.35 -15.27
C GLY A 458 -17.60 -4.77 -16.25
N GLN A 459 -16.63 -5.57 -16.71
CA GLN A 459 -15.66 -5.18 -17.74
C GLN A 459 -15.78 -6.06 -18.98
N ARG A 460 -15.46 -5.50 -20.16
CA ARG A 460 -15.50 -6.25 -21.42
C ARG A 460 -14.45 -7.37 -21.40
N GLY A 461 -14.87 -8.60 -21.73
CA GLY A 461 -14.02 -9.80 -21.80
C GLY A 461 -14.58 -10.82 -22.79
N ILE A 462 -14.09 -12.06 -22.72
CA ILE A 462 -14.60 -13.18 -23.51
C ILE A 462 -15.99 -13.65 -23.01
N SER A 463 -16.75 -14.30 -23.89
CA SER A 463 -18.10 -14.81 -23.58
C SER A 463 -18.10 -15.94 -22.55
N GLY A 464 -19.24 -16.23 -21.94
CA GLY A 464 -19.36 -17.32 -20.95
C GLY A 464 -18.97 -18.69 -21.51
N GLY A 465 -19.40 -19.03 -22.73
CA GLY A 465 -19.03 -20.31 -23.37
C GLY A 465 -17.54 -20.40 -23.70
N GLU A 466 -16.90 -19.27 -24.00
CA GLU A 466 -15.45 -19.17 -24.15
C GLU A 466 -14.72 -19.33 -22.82
N LYS A 467 -15.17 -18.67 -21.74
CA LYS A 467 -14.63 -18.87 -20.38
C LYS A 467 -14.68 -20.34 -20.00
N ARG A 468 -15.78 -21.02 -20.28
CA ARG A 468 -15.94 -22.45 -20.01
C ARG A 468 -14.90 -23.29 -20.73
N ARG A 469 -14.66 -23.03 -22.01
CA ARG A 469 -13.60 -23.72 -22.79
C ARG A 469 -12.21 -23.43 -22.23
N VAL A 470 -11.93 -22.22 -21.77
CA VAL A 470 -10.65 -21.88 -21.12
C VAL A 470 -10.47 -22.64 -19.81
N SER A 471 -11.51 -22.77 -18.98
CA SER A 471 -11.48 -23.59 -17.76
C SER A 471 -11.18 -25.06 -18.06
N ILE A 472 -11.76 -25.60 -19.13
CA ILE A 472 -11.42 -26.95 -19.62
C ILE A 472 -9.94 -27.00 -20.03
N GLY A 473 -9.44 -25.99 -20.74
CA GLY A 473 -8.04 -25.88 -21.16
C GLY A 473 -7.03 -25.92 -20.02
N LYS A 474 -7.34 -25.27 -18.90
CA LYS A 474 -6.51 -25.27 -17.70
C LYS A 474 -6.25 -26.70 -17.16
N GLU A 475 -7.21 -27.61 -17.33
CA GLU A 475 -7.05 -29.02 -16.97
C GLU A 475 -6.37 -29.83 -18.09
N LEU A 476 -6.63 -29.49 -19.36
CA LEU A 476 -6.05 -30.17 -20.52
C LEU A 476 -4.54 -29.94 -20.71
N VAL A 477 -3.95 -28.88 -20.14
CA VAL A 477 -2.48 -28.67 -20.21
C VAL A 477 -1.70 -29.87 -19.70
N THR A 478 -2.25 -30.62 -18.73
CA THR A 478 -1.64 -31.84 -18.18
C THR A 478 -1.93 -33.12 -18.97
N SER A 479 -2.68 -33.04 -20.06
CA SER A 479 -3.12 -34.19 -20.87
C SER A 479 -3.78 -35.31 -20.07
N PRO A 480 -4.80 -35.03 -19.23
CA PRO A 480 -5.46 -36.07 -18.46
C PRO A 480 -6.19 -37.06 -19.40
N SER A 481 -6.13 -38.35 -19.06
CA SER A 481 -6.83 -39.42 -19.77
C SER A 481 -8.26 -39.60 -19.30
N LEU A 482 -8.57 -39.17 -18.07
CA LEU A 482 -9.90 -39.17 -17.47
C LEU A 482 -10.26 -37.73 -17.05
N LEU A 483 -11.36 -37.20 -17.56
CA LEU A 483 -11.79 -35.82 -17.30
C LEU A 483 -13.18 -35.81 -16.67
N PHE A 484 -13.32 -35.11 -15.55
CA PHE A 484 -14.59 -34.89 -14.87
C PHE A 484 -15.01 -33.44 -15.03
N LEU A 485 -16.28 -33.18 -15.38
CA LEU A 485 -16.81 -31.81 -15.47
C LEU A 485 -18.16 -31.72 -14.74
N ASP A 486 -18.25 -30.79 -13.80
CA ASP A 486 -19.51 -30.53 -13.09
C ASP A 486 -20.33 -29.44 -13.81
N GLU A 487 -21.51 -29.79 -14.26
CA GLU A 487 -22.49 -28.95 -14.97
C GLU A 487 -21.88 -28.00 -16.02
N PRO A 488 -21.18 -28.52 -17.06
CA PRO A 488 -20.43 -27.67 -17.98
C PRO A 488 -21.26 -26.79 -18.90
N THR A 489 -22.58 -26.98 -18.93
CA THR A 489 -23.53 -26.17 -19.68
C THR A 489 -24.32 -25.20 -18.81
N SER A 490 -24.06 -25.17 -17.50
CA SER A 490 -24.78 -24.31 -16.55
C SER A 490 -24.48 -22.83 -16.84
N GLY A 491 -25.52 -22.00 -16.86
CA GLY A 491 -25.37 -20.56 -17.13
C GLY A 491 -25.05 -20.17 -18.58
N LEU A 492 -25.05 -21.13 -19.53
CA LEU A 492 -24.86 -20.88 -20.96
C LEU A 492 -26.20 -20.88 -21.70
N ASP A 493 -26.32 -20.06 -22.75
CA ASP A 493 -27.40 -20.20 -23.72
C ASP A 493 -27.28 -21.51 -24.51
N ALA A 494 -28.37 -21.93 -25.16
CA ALA A 494 -28.45 -23.21 -25.84
C ALA A 494 -27.39 -23.37 -26.95
N TYR A 495 -27.02 -22.29 -27.64
CA TYR A 495 -26.03 -22.34 -28.70
C TYR A 495 -24.62 -22.56 -28.12
N ASN A 496 -24.23 -21.75 -27.14
CA ASN A 496 -22.94 -21.87 -26.47
C ASN A 496 -22.80 -23.19 -25.71
N ALA A 497 -23.87 -23.69 -25.09
CA ALA A 497 -23.91 -25.02 -24.47
C ALA A 497 -23.64 -26.12 -25.51
N GLY A 498 -24.27 -26.03 -26.69
CA GLY A 498 -24.03 -26.96 -27.80
C GLY A 498 -22.57 -26.98 -28.24
N VAL A 499 -21.95 -25.80 -28.41
CA VAL A 499 -20.53 -25.66 -28.78
C VAL A 499 -19.60 -26.28 -27.74
N VAL A 500 -19.88 -26.10 -26.44
CA VAL A 500 -19.09 -26.72 -25.37
C VAL A 500 -19.23 -28.24 -25.39
N MET A 501 -20.44 -28.76 -25.58
CA MET A 501 -20.68 -30.21 -25.63
C MET A 501 -20.04 -30.87 -26.86
N GLU A 502 -20.10 -30.22 -28.03
CA GLU A 502 -19.42 -30.68 -29.25
C GLU A 502 -17.90 -30.72 -29.04
N CYS A 503 -17.34 -29.69 -28.37
CA CYS A 503 -15.93 -29.67 -28.00
C CYS A 503 -15.56 -30.85 -27.09
N LEU A 504 -16.36 -31.15 -26.07
CA LEU A 504 -16.12 -32.29 -25.18
C LEU A 504 -16.25 -33.63 -25.91
N GLN A 505 -17.24 -33.78 -26.80
CA GLN A 505 -17.41 -34.97 -27.61
C GLN A 505 -16.19 -35.21 -28.51
N ARG A 506 -15.66 -34.15 -29.12
CA ARG A 506 -14.44 -34.20 -29.92
C ARG A 506 -13.22 -34.60 -29.08
N LEU A 507 -13.05 -33.99 -27.90
CA LEU A 507 -11.96 -34.32 -26.98
C LEU A 507 -12.00 -35.79 -26.51
N ALA A 508 -13.19 -36.35 -26.33
CA ALA A 508 -13.37 -37.76 -26.01
C ALA A 508 -12.99 -38.66 -27.21
N HIS A 509 -13.62 -38.44 -28.37
CA HIS A 509 -13.45 -39.30 -29.55
C HIS A 509 -12.05 -39.24 -30.16
N GLU A 510 -11.55 -38.03 -30.46
CA GLU A 510 -10.25 -37.83 -31.13
C GLU A 510 -9.09 -38.05 -30.16
N GLY A 511 -9.24 -37.57 -28.92
CA GLY A 511 -8.21 -37.69 -27.88
C GLY A 511 -8.18 -39.02 -27.15
N LYS A 512 -9.11 -39.93 -27.44
CA LYS A 512 -9.34 -41.20 -26.70
C LYS A 512 -9.43 -40.99 -25.18
N ARG A 513 -10.05 -39.88 -24.77
CA ARG A 513 -10.22 -39.50 -23.37
C ARG A 513 -11.55 -40.00 -22.86
N THR A 514 -11.56 -40.45 -21.61
CA THR A 514 -12.79 -40.80 -20.91
C THR A 514 -13.30 -39.57 -20.22
N ILE A 515 -14.51 -39.13 -20.56
CA ILE A 515 -15.09 -37.89 -20.04
C ILE A 515 -16.38 -38.19 -19.32
N ILE A 516 -16.52 -37.69 -18.10
CA ILE A 516 -17.73 -37.82 -17.30
C ILE A 516 -18.22 -36.43 -16.97
N VAL A 517 -19.45 -36.13 -17.36
CA VAL A 517 -20.09 -34.84 -17.13
C VAL A 517 -21.35 -35.01 -16.30
N THR A 518 -21.66 -34.06 -15.44
CA THR A 518 -23.01 -33.92 -14.89
C THR A 518 -23.77 -32.91 -15.75
N ILE A 519 -25.04 -33.19 -16.07
CA ILE A 519 -25.90 -32.26 -16.82
C ILE A 519 -27.17 -32.02 -16.02
N HIS A 520 -27.53 -30.74 -15.87
CA HIS A 520 -28.80 -30.35 -15.29
C HIS A 520 -29.91 -30.47 -16.34
N GLN A 521 -30.96 -31.26 -16.06
CA GLN A 521 -32.16 -31.25 -16.88
C GLN A 521 -32.99 -30.00 -16.58
N VAL A 522 -33.29 -29.21 -17.60
CA VAL A 522 -34.40 -28.25 -17.56
C VAL A 522 -35.70 -29.07 -17.49
N ARG A 523 -36.50 -28.85 -16.43
CA ARG A 523 -37.87 -29.36 -16.40
C ARG A 523 -38.64 -28.62 -17.50
N ASN A 524 -39.10 -29.33 -18.52
CA ASN A 524 -40.23 -28.85 -19.32
C ASN A 524 -41.42 -28.77 -18.37
N ALA A 525 -41.80 -27.55 -17.97
CA ALA A 525 -43.04 -27.28 -17.27
C ALA A 525 -44.18 -27.20 -18.29
#